data_AF-A0A0G1TKZ5-F1
#
_entry.id   AF-A0A0G1TKZ5-F1
#
_cell.length_a   1.000
_cell.length_b   1.000
_cell.length_c   1.000
_cell.angle_alpha   90.00
_cell.angle_beta   90.00
_cell.angle_gamma   90.00
#
_symmetry.space_group_name_H-M   'P 1'
#
loop_
_entity.id
_entity.type
_entity.pdbx_description
1 polymer ?
#
loop_
_entity_poly.entity_id
_entity_poly.type
_entity_poly.pdbx_seq_one_letter_code
_entity_poly.pdbx_strand_id
1 'polypeptide(L)'
;MNKSQISNTTAQKAEFLIRENIRGFDLSLKTTWGLFSCAGQVWFIDRDVVALEYAKINCAHNNIEDFKVIASNGFESAGDEKFDLIVSNLPTHTANDMIEWLISESEKHLNPGGELWVVTVNALKQFMESGLKKTFGNYELVIKNSTHAVAKSRKTG
;
A
#
# COMPACT_ATOMS: atom_id res chain seq x y z
N MET A 1 11.37 -21.82 35.77
CA MET A 1 11.06 -21.45 34.37
C MET A 1 9.69 -20.78 34.39
N ASN A 2 9.68 -19.46 34.24
CA ASN A 2 8.52 -18.63 34.51
C ASN A 2 7.54 -18.67 33.33
N LYS A 3 6.29 -19.05 33.61
CA LYS A 3 5.17 -18.98 32.67
C LYS A 3 4.78 -17.50 32.52
N SER A 4 4.88 -16.93 31.32
CA SER A 4 4.23 -15.65 31.03
C SER A 4 2.74 -15.91 30.77
N GLN A 5 1.93 -15.42 31.71
CA GLN A 5 0.48 -15.46 31.66
C GLN A 5 -0.05 -14.54 30.56
N ILE A 6 -0.92 -15.05 29.70
CA ILE A 6 -1.74 -14.25 28.81
C ILE A 6 -3.01 -13.89 29.60
N SER A 7 -3.15 -12.61 29.96
CA SER A 7 -4.39 -12.09 30.51
C SER A 7 -5.21 -11.48 29.37
N ASN A 8 -6.40 -12.05 29.13
CA ASN A 8 -7.38 -11.50 28.20
C ASN A 8 -8.11 -10.33 28.87
N THR A 9 -7.95 -9.12 28.37
CA THR A 9 -8.83 -7.99 28.71
C THR A 9 -8.88 -6.98 27.57
N THR A 10 -10.03 -6.92 26.90
CA THR A 10 -10.62 -5.76 26.22
C THR A 10 -9.91 -5.18 24.99
N ALA A 11 -10.70 -5.02 23.91
CA ALA A 11 -10.35 -4.37 22.65
C ALA A 11 -9.47 -3.12 22.84
N GLN A 12 -8.18 -3.24 22.50
CA GLN A 12 -7.27 -2.11 22.39
C GLN A 12 -6.42 -2.29 21.14
N LYS A 13 -6.33 -1.21 20.35
CA LYS A 13 -5.38 -1.02 19.24
C LYS A 13 -3.97 -1.41 19.71
N ALA A 14 -3.57 -2.65 19.50
CA ALA A 14 -2.20 -3.06 19.73
C ALA A 14 -1.37 -2.62 18.52
N GLU A 15 -0.52 -1.62 18.72
CA GLU A 15 0.56 -1.31 17.79
C GLU A 15 1.57 -2.46 17.82
N PHE A 16 1.61 -3.29 16.77
CA PHE A 16 2.69 -4.25 16.61
C PHE A 16 3.86 -3.59 15.88
N LEU A 17 5.05 -3.78 16.43
CA LEU A 17 6.31 -3.21 15.94
C LEU A 17 7.16 -4.37 15.44
N ILE A 18 7.10 -4.64 14.14
CA ILE A 18 7.93 -5.67 13.51
C ILE A 18 9.33 -5.08 13.37
N ARG A 19 10.31 -5.69 14.04
CA ARG A 19 11.73 -5.35 13.90
C ARG A 19 12.42 -6.48 13.15
N GLU A 20 12.76 -6.23 11.90
CA GLU A 20 13.57 -7.15 11.10
C GLU A 20 14.86 -6.45 10.67
N ASN A 21 15.96 -7.19 10.69
CA ASN A 21 17.25 -6.70 10.20
C ASN A 21 17.46 -7.23 8.78
N ILE A 22 17.19 -6.39 7.78
CA ILE A 22 17.42 -6.72 6.37
C ILE A 22 18.72 -6.05 5.96
N ARG A 23 19.78 -6.85 5.78
CA ARG A 23 21.11 -6.41 5.32
C ARG A 23 21.71 -5.28 6.16
N GLY A 24 21.54 -5.33 7.50
CA GLY A 24 22.13 -4.35 8.41
C GLY A 24 21.29 -3.08 8.63
N PHE A 25 20.10 -2.99 8.04
CA PHE A 25 19.14 -1.92 8.32
C PHE A 25 18.01 -2.45 9.19
N ASP A 26 17.80 -1.80 10.34
CA ASP A 26 16.64 -2.07 11.20
C ASP A 26 15.40 -1.47 10.55
N LEU A 27 14.58 -2.33 9.97
CA LEU A 27 13.30 -1.94 9.41
C LEU A 27 12.22 -2.10 10.48
N SER A 28 11.64 -0.97 10.89
CA SER A 28 10.46 -0.94 11.76
C SER A 28 9.24 -0.64 10.91
N LEU A 29 8.49 -1.67 10.54
CA LEU A 29 7.22 -1.52 9.83
C LEU A 29 6.08 -1.48 10.84
N LYS A 30 5.44 -0.30 10.96
CA LYS A 30 4.12 -0.16 11.60
C LYS A 30 3.06 -0.37 10.52
N THR A 31 2.47 -1.56 10.44
CA THR A 31 1.31 -1.82 9.57
C THR A 31 0.14 -2.36 10.40
N THR A 32 -1.06 -1.87 10.10
CA THR A 32 -2.31 -2.22 10.81
C THR A 32 -3.37 -2.78 9.86
N TRP A 33 -3.09 -2.91 8.57
CA TRP A 33 -4.12 -3.07 7.54
C TRP A 33 -4.44 -4.53 7.20
N GLY A 34 -3.43 -5.39 7.10
CA GLY A 34 -3.62 -6.81 6.77
C GLY A 34 -4.08 -7.69 7.95
N LEU A 35 -3.88 -7.24 9.20
CA LEU A 35 -4.14 -8.05 10.40
C LEU A 35 -5.54 -7.88 11.00
N PHE A 36 -6.27 -6.81 10.64
CA PHE A 36 -7.52 -6.42 11.33
C PHE A 36 -8.75 -6.29 10.43
N SER A 37 -8.63 -6.50 9.12
CA SER A 37 -9.83 -6.70 8.31
C SER A 37 -10.22 -8.17 8.41
N CYS A 38 -11.22 -8.47 9.24
CA CYS A 38 -11.72 -9.84 9.44
C CYS A 38 -12.27 -10.50 8.15
N ALA A 39 -12.29 -9.78 7.03
CA ALA A 39 -12.81 -10.22 5.72
C ALA A 39 -12.13 -9.54 4.52
N GLY A 40 -10.92 -8.99 4.67
CA GLY A 40 -10.24 -8.26 3.60
C GLY A 40 -9.24 -9.11 2.82
N GLN A 41 -9.43 -9.27 1.52
CA GLN A 41 -8.47 -9.91 0.63
C GLN A 41 -7.41 -8.91 0.13
N VAL A 42 -6.13 -9.28 0.17
CA VAL A 42 -5.02 -8.42 -0.26
C VAL A 42 -4.46 -8.87 -1.61
N TRP A 43 -4.33 -7.95 -2.58
CA TRP A 43 -3.71 -8.23 -3.87
C TRP A 43 -2.33 -7.57 -3.95
N PHE A 44 -1.30 -8.39 -4.14
CA PHE A 44 0.05 -7.95 -4.45
C PHE A 44 0.26 -8.00 -5.96
N ILE A 45 0.56 -6.86 -6.56
CA ILE A 45 0.73 -6.71 -8.01
C ILE A 45 2.07 -6.03 -8.27
N ASP A 46 2.95 -6.71 -9.00
CA ASP A 46 4.26 -6.18 -9.37
C ASP A 46 4.75 -6.88 -10.65
N ARG A 47 5.65 -6.25 -11.40
CA ARG A 47 6.34 -6.87 -12.54
C ARG A 47 7.54 -7.71 -12.11
N ASP A 48 8.10 -7.41 -10.94
CA ASP A 48 9.24 -8.12 -10.38
C ASP A 48 8.77 -9.39 -9.68
N VAL A 49 9.01 -10.52 -10.34
CA VAL A 49 8.70 -11.85 -9.79
C VAL A 49 9.39 -12.11 -8.46
N VAL A 50 10.57 -11.52 -8.21
CA VAL A 50 11.29 -11.69 -6.95
C VAL A 50 10.55 -10.96 -5.82
N ALA A 51 10.08 -9.74 -6.07
CA ALA A 51 9.26 -8.99 -5.10
C ALA A 51 7.97 -9.74 -4.74
N LEU A 52 7.34 -10.38 -5.73
CA LEU A 52 6.15 -11.20 -5.54
C LEU A 52 6.40 -12.46 -4.71
N GLU A 53 7.54 -13.14 -4.92
CA GLU A 53 7.93 -14.26 -4.06
C GLU A 53 8.17 -13.81 -2.61
N TYR A 54 8.82 -12.66 -2.40
CA TYR A 54 8.94 -12.08 -1.06
C TYR A 54 7.58 -11.72 -0.44
N ALA A 55 6.62 -11.23 -1.22
CA ALA A 55 5.27 -10.96 -0.73
C ALA A 55 4.60 -12.25 -0.19
N LYS A 56 4.73 -13.38 -0.90
CA LYS A 56 4.23 -14.68 -0.44
C LYS A 56 4.88 -15.12 0.87
N ILE A 57 6.21 -15.02 0.95
CA ILE A 57 6.98 -15.37 2.17
C ILE A 57 6.54 -14.50 3.35
N ASN A 58 6.39 -13.20 3.12
CA ASN A 58 5.95 -12.26 4.16
C ASN A 58 4.52 -12.54 4.63
N CYS A 59 3.61 -12.91 3.72
CA CYS A 59 2.26 -13.32 4.10
C CYS A 59 2.28 -14.58 4.98
N ALA A 60 3.06 -15.60 4.59
CA ALA A 60 3.23 -16.81 5.38
C ALA A 60 3.81 -16.53 6.78
N HIS A 61 4.82 -15.67 6.89
CA HIS A 61 5.42 -15.29 8.17
C HIS A 61 4.45 -14.52 9.09
N ASN A 62 3.47 -13.83 8.52
CA ASN A 62 2.48 -13.04 9.28
C ASN A 62 1.11 -13.73 9.39
N ASN A 63 0.99 -14.99 8.99
CA ASN A 63 -0.27 -15.75 8.95
C ASN A 63 -1.40 -15.02 8.19
N ILE A 64 -1.05 -14.37 7.08
CA ILE A 64 -2.03 -13.78 6.16
C ILE A 64 -2.41 -14.86 5.16
N GLU A 65 -3.65 -15.36 5.25
CA GLU A 65 -4.13 -16.47 4.42
C GLU A 65 -4.91 -15.98 3.17
N ASP A 66 -5.60 -14.84 3.27
CA ASP A 66 -6.43 -14.31 2.18
C ASP A 66 -5.69 -13.26 1.35
N PHE A 67 -4.84 -13.74 0.44
CA PHE A 67 -4.10 -12.88 -0.48
C PHE A 67 -3.98 -13.49 -1.89
N LYS A 68 -3.76 -12.60 -2.86
CA LYS A 68 -3.45 -12.95 -4.25
C LYS A 68 -2.17 -12.26 -4.69
N VAL A 69 -1.38 -12.95 -5.49
CA VAL A 69 -0.12 -12.42 -6.03
C VAL A 69 -0.18 -12.51 -7.55
N ILE A 70 0.03 -11.38 -8.23
CA ILE A 70 -0.12 -11.26 -9.68
C ILE A 70 1.12 -10.60 -10.26
N ALA A 71 1.78 -11.31 -11.18
CA ALA A 71 2.79 -10.72 -12.04
C ALA A 71 2.11 -9.83 -13.08
N SER A 72 2.27 -8.51 -12.96
CA SER A 72 1.65 -7.55 -13.87
C SER A 72 2.43 -6.26 -13.98
N ASN A 73 2.36 -5.62 -15.15
CA ASN A 73 2.81 -4.25 -15.31
C ASN A 73 1.68 -3.29 -14.93
N GLY A 74 1.68 -2.83 -13.69
CA GLY A 74 0.58 -2.00 -13.16
C GLY A 74 -0.74 -2.78 -13.14
N PHE A 75 -1.78 -2.24 -13.76
CA PHE A 75 -3.13 -2.82 -13.77
C PHE A 75 -3.43 -3.75 -14.95
N GLU A 76 -2.46 -4.03 -15.84
CA GLU A 76 -2.69 -4.81 -17.07
C GLU A 76 -3.32 -6.19 -16.84
N SER A 77 -3.05 -6.82 -15.69
CA SER A 77 -3.57 -8.15 -15.32
C SER A 77 -4.55 -8.11 -14.15
N ALA A 78 -5.00 -6.91 -13.76
CA ALA A 78 -5.99 -6.73 -12.69
C ALA A 78 -7.44 -6.97 -13.18
N GLY A 79 -7.69 -6.95 -14.49
CA GLY A 79 -9.02 -7.16 -15.06
C GLY A 79 -9.99 -6.02 -14.70
N ASP A 80 -11.23 -6.36 -14.36
CA ASP A 80 -12.25 -5.37 -13.94
C ASP A 80 -12.38 -5.21 -12.42
N GLU A 81 -11.46 -5.82 -11.67
CA GLU A 81 -11.51 -5.91 -10.22
C GLU A 81 -11.55 -4.53 -9.57
N LYS A 82 -12.28 -4.46 -8.45
CA LYS A 82 -12.45 -3.21 -7.69
C LYS A 82 -11.92 -3.37 -6.28
N PHE A 83 -11.27 -2.32 -5.82
CA PHE A 83 -10.65 -2.25 -4.52
C PHE A 83 -11.24 -1.09 -3.72
N ASP A 84 -11.28 -1.24 -2.41
CA ASP A 84 -11.61 -0.14 -1.50
C ASP A 84 -10.37 0.69 -1.16
N LEU A 85 -9.18 0.11 -1.34
CA LEU A 85 -7.89 0.72 -1.05
C LEU A 85 -6.84 0.25 -2.06
N ILE A 86 -6.13 1.20 -2.65
CA ILE A 86 -4.93 0.96 -3.45
C ILE A 86 -3.78 1.70 -2.78
N VAL A 87 -2.65 1.02 -2.57
CA VAL A 87 -1.45 1.61 -2.00
C VAL A 87 -0.28 1.37 -2.94
N SER A 88 0.46 2.42 -3.28
CA SER A 88 1.60 2.31 -4.19
C SER A 88 2.78 3.15 -3.74
N ASN A 89 3.96 2.54 -3.71
CA ASN A 89 5.22 3.26 -3.63
C ASN A 89 5.68 3.57 -5.05
N LEU A 90 5.39 4.77 -5.54
CA LEU A 90 5.56 5.08 -6.95
C LEU A 90 7.04 5.21 -7.32
N PRO A 91 7.44 4.68 -8.49
CA PRO A 91 8.83 4.68 -8.92
C PRO A 91 9.36 6.11 -9.17
N THR A 92 10.62 6.34 -8.82
CA THR A 92 11.28 7.65 -8.86
C THR A 92 11.84 8.03 -10.22
N HIS A 93 12.01 7.06 -11.12
CA HIS A 93 12.70 7.21 -12.40
C HIS A 93 11.82 6.83 -13.61
N THR A 94 10.51 6.81 -13.40
CA THR A 94 9.53 6.46 -14.42
C THR A 94 9.04 7.69 -15.17
N ALA A 95 8.77 7.56 -16.47
CA ALA A 95 8.22 8.64 -17.27
C ALA A 95 6.87 9.13 -16.69
N ASN A 96 6.64 10.44 -16.72
CA ASN A 96 5.43 11.06 -16.19
C ASN A 96 4.14 10.40 -16.73
N ASP A 97 4.11 10.04 -18.01
CA ASP A 97 2.96 9.41 -18.66
C ASP A 97 2.57 8.08 -17.99
N MET A 98 3.53 7.28 -17.55
CA MET A 98 3.24 6.02 -16.85
C MET A 98 2.69 6.28 -15.44
N ILE A 99 3.13 7.35 -14.77
CA ILE A 99 2.57 7.74 -13.47
C ILE A 99 1.14 8.26 -13.65
N GLU A 100 0.87 9.10 -14.66
CA GLU A 100 -0.49 9.55 -14.97
C GLU A 100 -1.40 8.38 -15.30
N TRP A 101 -0.92 7.41 -16.09
CA TRP A 101 -1.64 6.19 -16.39
C TRP A 101 -1.94 5.39 -15.10
N LEU A 102 -0.96 5.18 -14.23
CA LEU A 102 -1.17 4.48 -12.95
C LEU A 102 -2.20 5.18 -12.06
N ILE A 103 -2.18 6.51 -12.00
CA ILE A 103 -3.17 7.30 -11.24
C ILE A 103 -4.58 7.09 -11.83
N SER A 104 -4.71 7.19 -13.16
CA SER A 104 -6.00 6.99 -13.85
C SER A 104 -6.54 5.58 -13.69
N GLU A 105 -5.71 4.55 -13.87
CA GLU A 105 -6.12 3.17 -13.69
C GLU A 105 -6.48 2.87 -12.23
N SER A 106 -5.76 3.45 -11.27
CA SER A 106 -6.11 3.33 -9.86
C SER A 106 -7.53 3.85 -9.59
N GLU A 107 -7.91 5.01 -10.13
CA GLU A 107 -9.27 5.52 -9.98
C GLU A 107 -10.31 4.57 -10.60
N LYS A 108 -10.04 4.03 -11.78
CA LYS A 108 -10.95 3.06 -12.44
C LYS A 108 -11.14 1.80 -11.61
N HIS A 109 -10.10 1.33 -10.94
CA HIS A 109 -10.13 0.13 -10.10
C HIS A 109 -10.55 0.41 -8.64
N LEU A 110 -10.88 1.65 -8.28
CA LEU A 110 -11.46 1.93 -6.95
C LEU A 110 -12.99 1.88 -6.99
N ASN A 111 -13.58 1.31 -5.94
CA ASN A 111 -14.99 1.48 -5.62
C ASN A 111 -15.30 2.96 -5.31
N PRO A 112 -16.54 3.43 -5.48
CA PRO A 112 -16.96 4.72 -4.93
C PRO A 112 -16.65 4.80 -3.44
N GLY A 113 -15.97 5.87 -3.02
CA GLY A 113 -15.49 6.04 -1.66
C GLY A 113 -14.16 5.36 -1.35
N GLY A 114 -13.60 4.56 -2.27
CA GLY A 114 -12.28 3.96 -2.13
C GLY A 114 -11.14 4.99 -2.20
N GLU A 115 -9.98 4.63 -1.66
CA GLU A 115 -8.82 5.54 -1.56
C GLU A 115 -7.59 5.02 -2.31
N LEU A 116 -6.88 5.94 -2.97
CA LEU A 116 -5.52 5.74 -3.45
C LEU A 116 -4.54 6.39 -2.48
N TRP A 117 -3.58 5.64 -1.99
CA TRP A 117 -2.46 6.11 -1.17
C TRP A 117 -1.15 5.94 -1.92
N VAL A 118 -0.36 7.01 -1.98
CA VAL A 118 0.90 7.05 -2.72
C VAL A 118 2.04 7.51 -1.84
N VAL A 119 3.17 6.82 -1.95
CA VAL A 119 4.46 7.28 -1.44
C VAL A 119 5.28 7.76 -2.62
N THR A 120 5.82 8.97 -2.54
CA THR A 120 6.62 9.60 -3.60
C THR A 120 7.81 10.36 -3.04
N VAL A 121 8.84 10.58 -3.85
CA VAL A 121 9.92 11.50 -3.49
C VAL A 121 9.46 12.96 -3.58
N ASN A 122 10.03 13.82 -2.74
CA ASN A 122 9.66 15.23 -2.66
C ASN A 122 9.75 15.98 -4.01
N ALA A 123 10.67 15.58 -4.89
CA ALA A 123 10.82 16.16 -6.22
C ALA A 123 9.58 15.96 -7.10
N LEU A 124 8.82 14.88 -6.90
CA LEU A 124 7.60 14.57 -7.67
C LEU A 124 6.33 15.08 -6.99
N LYS A 125 6.41 15.68 -5.81
CA LYS A 125 5.23 16.06 -5.00
C LYS A 125 4.25 16.98 -5.73
N GLN A 126 4.76 17.99 -6.45
CA GLN A 126 3.89 18.92 -7.19
C GLN A 126 3.20 18.24 -8.38
N PHE A 127 3.92 17.35 -9.06
CA PHE A 127 3.39 16.55 -10.16
C PHE A 127 2.28 15.62 -9.67
N MET A 128 2.52 14.91 -8.55
CA MET A 128 1.53 14.05 -7.90
C MET A 128 0.30 14.82 -7.45
N GLU A 129 0.49 15.97 -6.80
CA GLU A 129 -0.62 16.83 -6.37
C GLU A 129 -1.49 17.25 -7.56
N SER A 130 -0.88 17.60 -8.69
CA SER A 130 -1.60 17.98 -9.91
C SER A 130 -2.33 16.80 -10.55
N GLY A 131 -1.65 15.65 -10.70
CA GLY A 131 -2.22 14.45 -11.31
C GLY A 131 -3.37 13.85 -10.50
N LEU A 132 -3.23 13.83 -9.17
CA LEU A 132 -4.27 13.37 -8.26
C LEU A 132 -5.48 14.31 -8.23
N LYS A 133 -5.26 15.63 -8.18
CA LYS A 133 -6.38 16.61 -8.29
C LYS A 133 -7.08 16.53 -9.63
N LYS A 134 -6.34 16.34 -10.73
CA LYS A 134 -6.90 16.21 -12.08
C LYS A 134 -7.78 14.96 -12.21
N THR A 135 -7.38 13.85 -11.60
CA THR A 135 -8.06 12.55 -11.73
C THR A 135 -9.18 12.42 -10.70
N PHE A 136 -8.86 12.55 -9.41
CA PHE A 136 -9.80 12.32 -8.31
C PHE A 136 -10.57 13.58 -7.87
N GLY A 137 -10.20 14.77 -8.35
CA GLY A 137 -10.75 16.04 -7.87
C GLY A 137 -10.29 16.46 -6.46
N ASN A 138 -9.52 15.62 -5.76
CA ASN A 138 -9.04 15.88 -4.42
C ASN A 138 -7.63 15.34 -4.18
N TYR A 139 -6.95 15.89 -3.18
CA TYR A 139 -5.60 15.53 -2.76
C TYR A 139 -5.40 15.91 -1.30
N GLU A 140 -4.87 14.98 -0.51
CA GLU A 140 -4.48 15.21 0.88
C GLU A 140 -3.03 14.79 1.09
N LEU A 141 -2.19 15.73 1.51
CA LEU A 141 -0.83 15.43 1.98
C LEU A 141 -0.91 14.92 3.41
N VAL A 142 -0.60 13.65 3.63
CA VAL A 142 -0.73 13.00 4.95
C VAL A 142 0.53 13.21 5.78
N ILE A 143 1.70 12.85 5.24
CA ILE A 143 3.00 12.98 5.91
C ILE A 143 4.04 13.44 4.90
N LYS A 144 5.00 14.24 5.36
CA LYS A 144 6.18 14.63 4.58
C LYS A 144 7.43 14.63 5.46
N ASN A 145 8.54 14.13 4.94
CA ASN A 145 9.86 14.30 5.52
C ASN A 145 10.81 14.98 4.50
N SER A 146 12.13 14.96 4.76
CA SER A 146 13.12 15.61 3.89
C SER A 146 13.23 14.98 2.50
N THR A 147 12.91 13.70 2.34
CA THR A 147 13.12 12.95 1.09
C THR A 147 11.83 12.50 0.42
N HIS A 148 10.78 12.17 1.19
CA HIS A 148 9.55 11.55 0.73
C HIS A 148 8.30 12.23 1.30
N ALA A 149 7.19 12.03 0.58
CA ALA A 149 5.85 12.42 0.96
C ALA A 149 4.88 11.26 0.77
N VAL A 150 3.93 11.15 1.69
CA VAL A 150 2.77 10.27 1.60
C VAL A 150 1.56 11.15 1.37
N ALA A 151 0.81 10.86 0.30
CA ALA A 151 -0.43 11.55 -0.01
C ALA A 151 -1.53 10.55 -0.33
N LYS A 152 -2.78 11.00 -0.25
CA LYS A 152 -3.94 10.21 -0.62
C LYS A 152 -4.97 11.01 -1.39
N SER A 153 -5.80 10.30 -2.14
CA SER A 153 -7.01 10.80 -2.78
C SER A 153 -8.12 9.78 -2.70
N ARG A 154 -9.36 10.24 -2.63
CA ARG A 154 -10.56 9.40 -2.53
C ARG A 154 -11.38 9.49 -3.81
N LYS A 155 -11.89 8.37 -4.31
CA LYS A 155 -12.84 8.38 -5.43
C LYS A 155 -14.20 8.87 -4.95
N THR A 156 -14.62 10.03 -5.43
CA THR A 156 -16.00 10.52 -5.28
C THR A 156 -16.88 9.82 -6.32
N GLY A 157 -18.06 9.36 -5.91
CA GLY A 157 -18.95 8.52 -6.74
C GLY A 157 -19.42 9.16 -8.04
#